data_AF-A0A1H9HK28-F1
#
_entry.id   AF-A0A1H9HK28-F1
#
_cell.length_a   1.000
_cell.length_b   1.000
_cell.length_c   1.000
_cell.angle_alpha   90.00
_cell.angle_beta   90.00
_cell.angle_gamma   90.00
#
_symmetry.space_group_name_H-M   'P 1'
#
loop_
_entity.id
_entity.type
_entity.pdbx_description
1 polymer ?
#
loop_
_entity_poly.entity_id
_entity_poly.type
_entity_poly.pdbx_seq_one_letter_code
_entity_poly.pdbx_strand_id
1 'polypeptide(L)'
;MQLKNLEQIQELKKTITNLSTQLSVAKKTVSQWIEANKCLSLNAAQERAKNQETGRGFMGSLLGSKFRSAMRASAAASNALLAKEVAEKRARIADGKRESQEYVRQIQEEIIAAKQQLALLKSTAKTKIKTSHSSLELLHKLKDATEAGLLTQEEFEEKRKKIISEL
;
A
#
# COMPACT_ATOMS: atom_id res chain seq x y z
N MET A 1 -17.78 6.61 26.87
CA MET A 1 -16.50 6.01 26.43
C MET A 1 -16.68 4.96 25.32
N GLN A 2 -17.70 4.09 25.38
CA GLN A 2 -17.97 3.08 24.34
C GLN A 2 -18.32 3.68 22.95
N LEU A 3 -19.09 4.78 22.89
CA LEU A 3 -19.41 5.47 21.63
C LEU A 3 -18.16 5.98 20.90
N LYS A 4 -17.21 6.59 21.63
CA LYS A 4 -15.93 7.06 21.07
C LYS A 4 -15.10 5.93 20.45
N ASN A 5 -15.09 4.74 21.07
CA ASN A 5 -14.35 3.59 20.52
C ASN A 5 -15.03 3.03 19.25
N LEU A 6 -16.36 3.08 19.17
CA LEU A 6 -17.09 2.66 17.96
C LEU A 6 -16.83 3.61 16.79
N GLU A 7 -16.84 4.92 17.04
CA GLU A 7 -16.48 5.94 16.05
C GLU A 7 -15.05 5.76 15.56
N GLN A 8 -14.08 5.55 16.46
CA GLN A 8 -12.68 5.28 16.10
C GLN A 8 -12.52 4.00 15.27
N ILE A 9 -13.27 2.94 15.59
CA ILE A 9 -13.25 1.70 14.80
C ILE A 9 -13.82 1.93 13.39
N GLN A 10 -14.90 2.71 13.26
CA GLN A 10 -15.47 3.04 11.96
C GLN A 10 -14.51 3.90 11.13
N GLU A 11 -13.87 4.89 11.75
CA GLU A 11 -12.90 5.75 11.07
C GLU A 11 -11.70 4.92 10.58
N LEU A 12 -11.11 4.08 11.43
CA LEU A 12 -10.00 3.21 11.03
C LEU A 12 -10.38 2.25 9.88
N LYS A 13 -11.61 1.72 9.87
CA LYS A 13 -12.09 0.91 8.74
C LYS A 13 -12.12 1.73 7.45
N LYS A 14 -12.63 2.96 7.50
CA LYS A 14 -12.67 3.87 6.36
C LYS A 14 -11.27 4.24 5.88
N THR A 15 -10.34 4.51 6.80
CA THR A 15 -8.92 4.74 6.48
C THR A 15 -8.32 3.53 5.77
N ILE A 16 -8.52 2.32 6.29
CA ILE A 16 -8.02 1.08 5.67
C ILE A 16 -8.58 0.89 4.26
N THR A 17 -9.87 1.15 4.03
CA THR A 17 -10.47 1.04 2.69
C THR A 17 -9.90 2.08 1.72
N ASN A 18 -9.69 3.31 2.19
CA ASN A 18 -9.10 4.37 1.39
C ASN A 18 -7.65 4.04 1.01
N LEU A 19 -6.82 3.69 2.00
CA LEU A 19 -5.43 3.27 1.79
C LEU A 19 -5.34 2.04 0.87
N SER A 20 -6.26 1.08 0.98
CA SER A 20 -6.29 -0.08 0.08
C SER A 20 -6.59 0.31 -1.37
N THR A 21 -7.42 1.33 -1.57
CA THR A 21 -7.74 1.89 -2.88
C THR A 21 -6.51 2.60 -3.45
N GLN A 22 -5.86 3.44 -2.65
CA GLN A 22 -4.61 4.12 -3.01
C GLN A 22 -3.49 3.12 -3.33
N LEU A 23 -3.37 2.02 -2.58
CA LEU A 23 -2.42 0.95 -2.84
C LEU A 23 -2.65 0.30 -4.22
N SER A 24 -3.91 0.09 -4.59
CA SER A 24 -4.28 -0.45 -5.90
C SER A 24 -3.85 0.49 -7.02
N VAL A 25 -4.10 1.80 -6.85
CA VAL A 25 -3.65 2.83 -7.80
C VAL A 25 -2.13 2.87 -7.91
N ALA A 26 -1.41 2.92 -6.78
CA ALA A 26 0.05 2.98 -6.75
C ALA A 26 0.68 1.74 -7.42
N LYS A 27 0.12 0.54 -7.19
CA LYS A 27 0.54 -0.68 -7.89
C LYS A 27 0.34 -0.60 -9.41
N LYS A 28 -0.78 -0.03 -9.87
CA LYS A 28 -1.00 0.21 -11.30
C LYS A 28 0.05 1.17 -11.87
N THR A 29 0.42 2.21 -11.14
CA THR A 29 1.49 3.14 -11.55
C THR A 29 2.84 2.43 -11.70
N VAL A 30 3.21 1.54 -10.77
CA VAL A 30 4.43 0.71 -10.92
C VAL A 30 4.37 -0.14 -12.19
N SER A 31 3.22 -0.76 -12.48
CA SER A 31 3.03 -1.54 -13.72
C SER A 31 3.15 -0.67 -14.98
N GLN A 32 2.64 0.56 -14.95
CA GLN A 32 2.79 1.51 -16.06
C GLN A 32 4.25 1.85 -16.32
N TRP A 33 5.07 2.05 -15.28
CA TRP A 33 6.51 2.27 -15.44
C TRP A 33 7.24 1.04 -16.03
N ILE A 34 6.83 -0.17 -15.63
CA ILE A 34 7.37 -1.41 -16.21
C ILE A 34 7.04 -1.49 -17.70
N GLU A 35 5.79 -1.21 -18.08
CA GLU A 35 5.39 -1.23 -19.49
C GLU A 35 6.07 -0.13 -20.29
N ALA A 36 6.20 1.09 -19.74
CA ALA A 36 6.93 2.18 -20.38
C ALA A 36 8.39 1.79 -20.69
N ASN A 37 9.08 1.08 -19.78
CA ASN A 37 10.43 0.59 -20.02
C ASN A 37 10.50 -0.45 -21.15
N LYS A 38 9.49 -1.32 -21.21
CA LYS A 38 9.35 -2.35 -22.25
C LYS A 38 9.11 -1.69 -23.61
N CYS A 39 8.14 -0.78 -23.72
CA CYS A 39 7.85 -0.02 -24.93
C CYS A 39 9.07 0.79 -25.40
N LEU A 40 9.76 1.48 -24.49
CA LEU A 40 10.98 2.21 -24.82
C LEU A 40 12.06 1.29 -25.42
N SER A 41 12.22 0.09 -24.84
CA SER A 41 13.22 -0.88 -25.32
C SER A 41 12.85 -1.45 -26.69
N LEU A 42 11.57 -1.73 -26.94
CA LEU A 42 11.07 -2.18 -28.24
C LEU A 42 11.24 -1.10 -29.31
N ASN A 43 10.82 0.13 -29.03
CA ASN A 43 10.95 1.26 -29.95
C ASN A 43 12.42 1.53 -30.28
N ALA A 44 13.30 1.52 -29.27
CA ALA A 44 14.74 1.68 -29.47
C ALA A 44 15.36 0.54 -30.32
N ALA A 45 14.85 -0.69 -30.19
CA ALA A 45 15.29 -1.81 -31.02
C ALA A 45 14.83 -1.64 -32.48
N GLN A 46 13.57 -1.24 -32.70
CA GLN A 46 13.01 -0.99 -34.02
C GLN A 46 13.73 0.14 -34.75
N GLU A 47 14.01 1.26 -34.08
CA GLU A 47 14.73 2.38 -34.68
C GLU A 47 16.18 2.02 -35.04
N ARG A 48 16.86 1.24 -34.17
CA ARG A 48 18.19 0.71 -34.50
C ARG A 48 18.16 -0.23 -35.71
N ALA A 49 17.12 -1.06 -35.83
CA ALA A 49 16.96 -1.95 -36.98
C ALA A 49 16.80 -1.17 -38.28
N LYS A 50 15.94 -0.14 -38.31
CA LYS A 50 15.78 0.77 -39.48
C LYS A 50 17.11 1.43 -39.88
N ASN A 51 17.88 1.89 -38.89
CA ASN A 51 19.19 2.50 -39.12
C ASN A 51 20.24 1.50 -39.64
N GLN A 52 20.12 0.21 -39.33
CA GLN A 52 21.03 -0.82 -39.84
C GLN A 52 20.78 -1.17 -41.31
N GLU A 53 19.56 -1.00 -41.78
CA GLU A 53 19.18 -1.22 -43.19
C GLU A 53 19.62 -0.05 -44.09
N THR A 54 19.91 1.12 -43.52
CA THR A 54 20.25 2.32 -44.29
C THR A 54 21.60 2.17 -45.01
N GLY A 55 21.58 2.32 -46.35
CA GLY A 55 22.76 2.13 -47.20
C GLY A 55 23.10 0.66 -47.52
N ARG A 56 22.28 -0.29 -47.06
CA ARG A 56 22.29 -1.69 -47.52
C ARG A 56 21.20 -1.88 -48.60
N GLY A 57 21.46 -2.73 -49.59
CA GLY A 57 20.51 -3.04 -50.68
C GLY A 57 20.82 -2.40 -52.04
N PHE A 58 19.85 -2.44 -52.94
CA PHE A 58 20.01 -2.08 -54.36
C PHE A 58 20.62 -0.68 -54.56
N MET A 59 20.12 0.33 -53.86
CA MET A 59 20.64 1.70 -53.95
C MET A 59 22.07 1.83 -53.40
N GLY A 60 22.43 1.06 -52.39
CA GLY A 60 23.80 0.99 -51.89
C GLY A 60 24.77 0.32 -52.89
N SER A 61 24.29 -0.64 -53.67
CA SER A 61 25.05 -1.26 -54.76
C SER A 61 25.23 -0.29 -55.93
N LEU A 62 24.14 0.39 -56.32
CA LEU A 62 24.08 1.31 -57.46
C LEU A 62 24.93 2.58 -57.25
N LEU A 63 24.90 3.18 -56.05
CA LEU A 63 25.55 4.46 -55.75
C LEU A 63 26.99 4.31 -55.23
N GLY A 64 27.50 3.08 -55.13
CA GLY A 64 28.90 2.82 -54.82
C GLY A 64 29.33 2.98 -53.35
N SER A 65 30.63 2.78 -53.10
CA SER A 65 31.20 2.64 -51.75
C SER A 65 31.17 3.91 -50.90
N LYS A 66 31.34 5.09 -51.51
CA LYS A 66 31.29 6.39 -50.81
C LYS A 66 29.89 6.65 -50.23
N PHE A 67 28.85 6.40 -51.01
CA PHE A 67 27.46 6.50 -50.54
C PHE A 67 27.17 5.55 -49.37
N ARG A 68 27.57 4.28 -49.49
CA ARG A 68 27.44 3.31 -48.38
C ARG A 68 28.20 3.75 -47.13
N SER A 69 29.38 4.35 -47.29
CA SER A 69 30.16 4.86 -46.15
C SER A 69 29.46 6.03 -45.46
N ALA A 70 28.96 6.99 -46.23
CA ALA A 70 28.22 8.14 -45.70
C ALA A 70 26.93 7.71 -44.98
N MET A 71 26.18 6.77 -45.55
CA MET A 71 24.96 6.23 -44.94
C MET A 71 25.24 5.48 -43.63
N ARG A 72 26.31 4.68 -43.57
CA ARG A 72 26.74 4.02 -42.32
C ARG A 72 27.15 5.03 -41.25
N ALA A 73 27.87 6.09 -41.62
CA ALA A 73 28.24 7.15 -40.70
C ALA A 73 27.01 7.89 -40.14
N SER A 74 26.04 8.23 -41.01
CA SER A 74 24.77 8.83 -40.62
C SER A 74 23.97 7.92 -39.68
N ALA A 75 23.86 6.63 -40.01
CA ALA A 75 23.20 5.62 -39.16
C ALA A 75 23.88 5.47 -37.80
N ALA A 76 25.22 5.51 -37.74
CA ALA A 76 25.97 5.46 -36.49
C ALA A 76 25.70 6.69 -35.62
N ALA A 77 25.70 7.89 -36.21
CA ALA A 77 25.37 9.13 -35.51
C ALA A 77 23.92 9.10 -34.97
N SER A 78 22.96 8.65 -35.79
CA SER A 78 21.56 8.48 -35.37
C SER A 78 21.42 7.47 -34.23
N ASN A 79 22.11 6.33 -34.30
CA ASN A 79 22.12 5.34 -33.21
C ASN A 79 22.75 5.86 -31.92
N ALA A 80 23.77 6.73 -32.01
CA ALA A 80 24.36 7.37 -30.84
C ALA A 80 23.38 8.35 -30.16
N LEU A 81 22.66 9.15 -30.95
CA LEU A 81 21.60 10.04 -30.44
C LEU A 81 20.48 9.23 -29.78
N LEU A 82 19.99 8.18 -30.44
CA LEU A 82 18.99 7.26 -29.89
C LEU A 82 19.46 6.62 -28.59
N ALA A 83 20.73 6.23 -28.48
CA ALA A 83 21.28 5.65 -27.26
C ALA A 83 21.26 6.65 -26.10
N LYS A 84 21.61 7.91 -26.36
CA LYS A 84 21.55 8.99 -25.37
C LYS A 84 20.11 9.23 -24.91
N GLU A 85 19.16 9.40 -25.83
CA GLU A 85 17.76 9.59 -25.48
C GLU A 85 17.16 8.42 -24.68
N VAL A 86 17.51 7.19 -25.06
CA VAL A 86 17.05 5.98 -24.34
C VAL A 86 17.64 5.94 -22.95
N ALA A 87 18.91 6.31 -22.77
CA ALA A 87 19.53 6.38 -21.45
C ALA A 87 18.83 7.40 -20.54
N GLU A 88 18.55 8.61 -21.06
CA GLU A 88 17.83 9.65 -20.33
C GLU A 88 16.41 9.22 -19.95
N LYS A 89 15.66 8.64 -20.89
CA LYS A 89 14.30 8.14 -20.64
C LYS A 89 14.31 6.97 -19.64
N ARG A 90 15.29 6.08 -19.71
CA ARG A 90 15.46 4.97 -18.75
C ARG A 90 15.76 5.47 -17.34
N ALA A 91 16.58 6.51 -17.20
CA ALA A 91 16.85 7.12 -15.90
C ALA A 91 15.54 7.64 -15.27
N ARG A 92 14.75 8.40 -16.03
CA ARG A 92 13.44 8.91 -15.57
C ARG A 92 12.47 7.78 -15.19
N ILE A 93 12.40 6.71 -15.99
CA ILE A 93 11.55 5.56 -15.68
C ILE A 93 12.03 4.84 -14.42
N ALA A 94 13.34 4.70 -14.22
CA ALA A 94 13.90 4.08 -13.03
C ALA A 94 13.58 4.91 -11.77
N ASP A 95 13.71 6.23 -11.84
CA ASP A 95 13.36 7.13 -10.74
C ASP A 95 11.87 7.07 -10.42
N GLY A 96 10.99 7.22 -11.42
CA GLY A 96 9.54 7.15 -11.23
C GLY A 96 9.07 5.79 -10.70
N LYS A 97 9.70 4.70 -11.15
CA LYS A 97 9.45 3.36 -10.62
C LYS A 97 9.86 3.26 -9.14
N ARG A 98 11.05 3.76 -8.79
CA ARG A 98 11.56 3.75 -7.41
C ARG A 98 10.62 4.53 -6.47
N GLU A 99 10.24 5.74 -6.86
CA GLU A 99 9.30 6.58 -6.09
C GLU A 99 7.94 5.88 -5.90
N SER A 100 7.40 5.29 -6.98
CA SER A 100 6.13 4.57 -6.90
C SER A 100 6.23 3.32 -6.01
N GLN A 101 7.37 2.63 -6.01
CA GLN A 101 7.61 1.48 -5.14
C GLN A 101 7.76 1.89 -3.67
N GLU A 102 8.46 2.99 -3.39
CA GLU A 102 8.56 3.59 -2.05
C GLU A 102 7.17 3.93 -1.51
N TYR A 103 6.33 4.57 -2.34
CA TYR A 103 4.96 4.92 -1.97
C TYR A 103 4.08 3.69 -1.69
N VAL A 104 4.22 2.63 -2.51
CA VAL A 104 3.56 1.34 -2.23
C VAL A 104 3.98 0.78 -0.87
N ARG A 105 5.29 0.85 -0.53
CA ARG A 105 5.81 0.37 0.75
C ARG A 105 5.20 1.16 1.92
N GLN A 106 5.19 2.50 1.82
CA GLN A 106 4.62 3.39 2.83
C GLN A 106 3.13 3.09 3.07
N ILE A 107 2.32 2.99 2.01
CA ILE A 107 0.89 2.66 2.17
C ILE A 107 0.70 1.27 2.82
N GLN A 108 1.54 0.29 2.48
CA GLN A 108 1.47 -1.03 3.11
C GLN A 108 1.77 -0.97 4.61
N GLU A 109 2.80 -0.22 5.00
CA GLU A 109 3.14 0.02 6.40
C GLU A 109 1.98 0.71 7.14
N GLU A 110 1.37 1.74 6.56
CA GLU A 110 0.21 2.44 7.13
C GLU A 110 -1.01 1.52 7.29
N ILE A 111 -1.30 0.66 6.30
CA ILE A 111 -2.40 -0.32 6.41
C ILE A 111 -2.12 -1.30 7.54
N ILE A 112 -0.88 -1.78 7.69
CA ILE A 112 -0.50 -2.69 8.78
C ILE A 112 -0.70 -1.99 10.13
N ALA A 113 -0.21 -0.77 10.29
CA ALA A 113 -0.36 0.01 11.51
C ALA A 113 -1.85 0.24 11.85
N ALA A 114 -2.66 0.66 10.87
CA ALA A 114 -4.10 0.88 11.06
C ALA A 114 -4.83 -0.42 11.44
N LYS A 115 -4.45 -1.57 10.84
CA LYS A 115 -5.00 -2.88 11.21
C LYS A 115 -4.62 -3.31 12.63
N GLN A 116 -3.39 -3.05 13.06
CA GLN A 116 -2.93 -3.32 14.42
C GLN A 116 -3.71 -2.48 15.45
N GLN A 117 -3.88 -1.18 15.18
CA GLN A 117 -4.69 -0.29 16.03
C GLN A 117 -6.14 -0.77 16.12
N LEU A 118 -6.73 -1.17 14.99
CA LEU A 118 -8.09 -1.71 14.96
C LEU A 118 -8.19 -3.02 15.78
N ALA A 119 -7.18 -3.89 15.74
CA ALA A 119 -7.15 -5.11 16.54
C ALA A 119 -7.08 -4.80 18.05
N LEU A 120 -6.26 -3.84 18.46
CA LEU A 120 -6.14 -3.38 19.86
C LEU A 120 -7.44 -2.74 20.37
N LEU A 121 -8.10 -1.90 19.58
CA LEU A 121 -9.39 -1.30 19.95
C LEU A 121 -10.50 -2.34 20.07
N LYS A 122 -10.48 -3.37 19.21
CA LYS A 122 -11.45 -4.49 19.30
C LYS A 122 -11.21 -5.38 20.52
N SER A 123 -9.95 -5.67 20.87
CA SER A 123 -9.65 -6.51 22.04
C SER A 123 -10.01 -5.78 23.34
N THR A 124 -9.64 -4.51 23.47
CA THR A 124 -10.02 -3.67 24.63
C THR A 124 -11.52 -3.53 24.78
N ALA A 125 -12.26 -3.37 23.67
CA ALA A 125 -13.73 -3.37 23.70
C ALA A 125 -14.31 -4.70 24.19
N LYS A 126 -13.77 -5.85 23.75
CA LYS A 126 -14.24 -7.18 24.18
C LYS A 126 -13.94 -7.47 25.65
N THR A 127 -12.74 -7.14 26.12
CA THR A 127 -12.35 -7.34 27.52
C THR A 127 -13.24 -6.53 28.46
N LYS A 128 -13.55 -5.27 28.09
CA LYS A 128 -14.41 -4.39 28.88
C LYS A 128 -15.87 -4.87 28.93
N ILE A 129 -16.38 -5.46 27.84
CA ILE A 129 -17.72 -6.07 27.82
C ILE A 129 -17.76 -7.28 28.76
N LYS A 130 -16.74 -8.15 28.70
CA LYS A 130 -16.70 -9.37 29.54
C LYS A 130 -16.60 -9.05 31.03
N THR A 131 -15.77 -8.09 31.44
CA THR A 131 -15.69 -7.64 32.84
C THR A 131 -16.96 -6.95 33.30
N SER A 132 -17.57 -6.11 32.45
CA SER A 132 -18.84 -5.47 32.80
C SER A 132 -19.98 -6.48 33.01
N HIS A 133 -20.03 -7.55 32.20
CA HIS A 133 -21.04 -8.59 32.34
C HIS A 133 -20.82 -9.43 33.60
N SER A 134 -19.58 -9.79 33.92
CA SER A 134 -19.26 -10.54 35.14
C SER A 134 -19.52 -9.72 36.41
N SER A 135 -19.23 -8.42 36.39
CA SER A 135 -19.52 -7.52 37.53
C SER A 135 -21.02 -7.33 37.74
N LEU A 136 -21.82 -7.26 36.66
CA LEU A 136 -23.28 -7.22 36.76
C LEU A 136 -23.87 -8.54 37.28
N GLU A 137 -23.35 -9.68 36.83
CA GLU A 137 -23.76 -11.00 37.37
C GLU A 137 -23.39 -11.15 38.85
N LEU A 138 -22.22 -10.66 39.27
CA LEU A 138 -21.80 -10.62 40.68
C LEU A 138 -22.73 -9.75 41.53
N LEU A 139 -23.13 -8.58 41.02
CA LEU A 139 -24.09 -7.70 41.69
C LEU A 139 -25.46 -8.35 41.85
N HIS A 140 -25.92 -9.09 40.83
CA HIS A 140 -27.16 -9.87 40.92
C HIS A 140 -27.06 -10.96 41.99
N LYS A 141 -26.00 -11.77 41.98
CA LYS A 141 -25.78 -12.81 43.00
C LYS A 141 -25.67 -12.25 44.42
N LEU A 142 -25.04 -11.10 44.59
CA LEU A 142 -24.98 -10.40 45.88
C LEU A 142 -26.37 -9.97 46.34
N LYS A 143 -27.19 -9.45 45.43
CA LYS A 143 -28.57 -9.06 45.73
C LYS A 143 -29.39 -10.28 46.14
N ASP A 144 -29.33 -11.37 45.37
CA ASP A 144 -30.05 -12.61 45.65
C ASP A 144 -29.64 -13.23 47.01
N ALA A 145 -28.34 -13.20 47.34
CA ALA A 145 -27.83 -13.67 48.64
C ALA A 145 -28.30 -12.82 49.82
N THR A 146 -28.49 -11.52 49.62
CA THR A 146 -29.02 -10.61 50.65
C THR A 146 -30.52 -10.84 50.86
N GLU A 147 -31.27 -11.01 49.77
CA GLU A 147 -32.71 -11.35 49.81
C GLU A 147 -32.97 -12.73 50.44
N ALA A 148 -32.04 -13.67 50.27
CA ALA A 148 -32.07 -14.98 50.93
C ALA A 148 -31.63 -14.95 52.42
N GLY A 149 -31.24 -13.79 52.95
CA GLY A 149 -30.80 -13.64 54.35
C GLY A 149 -29.42 -14.23 54.64
N LEU A 150 -28.62 -14.55 53.62
CA LEU A 150 -27.25 -15.08 53.76
C LEU A 150 -26.21 -13.98 54.02
N LEU A 151 -26.57 -12.71 53.74
CA LEU A 151 -25.74 -11.54 53.97
C LEU A 151 -26.56 -10.47 54.69
N THR A 152 -25.90 -9.74 55.58
CA THR A 152 -26.47 -8.53 56.18
C THR A 152 -26.42 -7.36 55.19
N GLN A 153 -27.27 -6.35 55.40
CA GLN A 153 -27.34 -5.18 54.53
C GLN A 153 -26.00 -4.41 54.47
N GLU A 154 -25.27 -4.38 55.59
CA GLU A 154 -23.96 -3.73 55.72
C GLU A 154 -22.90 -4.45 54.89
N GLU A 155 -22.85 -5.78 54.93
CA GLU A 155 -21.93 -6.61 54.14
C GLU A 155 -22.23 -6.53 52.64
N PHE A 156 -23.50 -6.43 52.27
CA PHE A 156 -23.92 -6.23 50.89
C PHE A 156 -23.41 -4.88 50.35
N GLU A 157 -23.59 -3.79 51.09
CA GLU A 157 -23.13 -2.47 50.67
C GLU A 157 -21.61 -2.39 50.53
N GLU A 158 -20.86 -3.02 51.45
CA GLU A 158 -19.41 -3.03 51.42
C GLU A 158 -18.87 -3.79 50.20
N LYS A 159 -19.45 -4.98 49.91
CA LYS A 159 -19.10 -5.79 48.73
C LYS A 159 -19.53 -5.13 47.42
N ARG A 160 -20.69 -4.47 47.40
CA ARG A 160 -21.17 -3.68 46.25
C ARG A 160 -20.25 -2.51 45.95
N LYS A 161 -19.81 -1.75 46.98
CA LYS A 161 -18.88 -0.63 46.83
C LYS A 161 -17.54 -1.09 46.25
N LYS A 162 -17.00 -2.23 46.70
CA LYS A 162 -15.78 -2.83 46.12
C LYS A 162 -15.93 -3.14 44.63
N ILE A 163 -17.00 -3.82 44.22
CA ILE A 163 -17.23 -4.16 42.80
C ILE A 163 -17.40 -2.90 41.93
N ILE A 164 -18.06 -1.87 42.44
CA ILE A 164 -18.22 -0.59 41.72
C ILE A 164 -16.89 0.16 41.62
N SER A 165 -16.01 0.06 42.62
CA SER A 165 -14.68 0.69 42.57
C SER A 165 -13.69 -0.01 41.64
N GLU A 166 -13.95 -1.28 41.29
CA GLU A 166 -13.12 -2.10 40.38
C GLU A 166 -13.60 -2.05 38.91
N LEU A 167 -14.71 -1.37 38.62
CA LEU A 167 -15.34 -1.21 37.29
C LEU A 167 -14.81 0.01 36.51
#